data_AF-A0A9D7G7L2-F1
#
_entry.id   AF-A0A9D7G7L2-F1
#
_cell.length_a   1.000
_cell.length_b   1.000
_cell.length_c   1.000
_cell.angle_alpha   90.00
_cell.angle_beta   90.00
_cell.angle_gamma   90.00
#
_symmetry.space_group_name_H-M   'P 1'
#
loop_
_entity.id
_entity.type
_entity.pdbx_description
1 polymer ?
#
loop_
_entity_poly.entity_id
_entity_poly.type
_entity_poly.pdbx_seq_one_letter_code
_entity_poly.pdbx_strand_id
1 'polypeptide(L)'
;MDRSSLAERYARVKGGIPAGVTLVAVSKKRSIEEIQALYDLGHRDFGENYTQELRAKQPKLPADIRWHFIGHLQRSNAKHIVPIAHLIHGVDGASLLDEIDKRAMASGMQSDVLLQIHIAEEETKHGLSPSEAEALAGMKADGQWPGVRLRGLMGMATNTTDAGLTRREFDGLSALHRTLISLLGAEFSVLSMGMSNDLEQALAAGSNMVRIGTAIFGERT
;
A
#
# COMPACT_ATOMS: atom_id res chain seq x y z
N MET A 1 -3.85 21.52 -15.52
CA MET A 1 -3.28 21.68 -14.17
C MET A 1 -1.97 22.45 -14.30
N ASP A 2 -1.77 23.50 -13.53
CA ASP A 2 -0.51 24.24 -13.52
C ASP A 2 0.59 23.35 -12.93
N ARG A 3 1.64 23.08 -13.72
CA ARG A 3 2.79 22.25 -13.32
C ARG A 3 3.56 22.87 -12.15
N SER A 4 3.59 24.20 -12.02
CA SER A 4 4.19 24.89 -10.86
C SER A 4 3.51 24.46 -9.57
N SER A 5 2.17 24.45 -9.58
CA SER A 5 1.38 24.06 -8.42
C SER A 5 1.58 22.59 -7.99
N LEU A 6 1.82 21.66 -8.94
CA LEU A 6 2.09 20.25 -8.62
C LEU A 6 3.46 20.10 -7.95
N ALA A 7 4.50 20.73 -8.50
CA ALA A 7 5.85 20.66 -7.98
C ALA A 7 5.94 21.25 -6.56
N GLU A 8 5.29 22.39 -6.31
CA GLU A 8 5.24 23.03 -5.00
C GLU A 8 4.53 22.16 -3.95
N ARG A 9 3.37 21.59 -4.30
CA ARG A 9 2.65 20.66 -3.43
C ARG A 9 3.47 19.41 -3.13
N TYR A 10 4.09 18.83 -4.16
CA TYR A 10 4.95 17.67 -3.99
C TYR A 10 6.15 17.97 -3.09
N ALA A 11 6.86 19.07 -3.32
CA ALA A 11 7.99 19.48 -2.50
C ALA A 11 7.60 19.66 -1.03
N ARG A 12 6.43 20.28 -0.76
CA ARG A 12 5.89 20.44 0.60
C ARG A 12 5.62 19.09 1.26
N VAL A 13 4.89 18.20 0.58
CA VAL A 13 4.59 16.86 1.11
C VAL A 13 5.88 16.09 1.35
N LYS A 14 6.75 16.01 0.34
CA LYS A 14 8.01 15.25 0.43
C LYS A 14 8.93 15.78 1.53
N GLY A 15 8.99 17.10 1.72
CA GLY A 15 9.76 17.73 2.80
C GLY A 15 9.24 17.43 4.20
N GLY A 16 7.96 17.07 4.34
CA GLY A 16 7.36 16.63 5.61
C GLY A 16 7.50 15.13 5.89
N ILE A 17 7.98 14.33 4.92
CA ILE A 17 8.17 12.89 5.10
C ILE A 17 9.59 12.61 5.62
N PRO A 18 9.75 11.94 6.78
CA PRO A 18 11.07 11.60 7.32
C PRO A 18 11.89 10.72 6.36
N ALA A 19 13.22 10.80 6.49
CA ALA A 19 14.12 9.90 5.77
C ALA A 19 13.82 8.43 6.13
N GLY A 20 13.86 7.54 5.13
CA GLY A 20 13.54 6.12 5.29
C GLY A 20 12.05 5.78 5.19
N VAL A 21 11.16 6.78 5.19
CA VAL A 21 9.72 6.56 4.95
C VAL A 21 9.43 6.67 3.44
N THR A 22 8.79 5.64 2.90
CA THR A 22 8.36 5.62 1.50
C THR A 22 7.09 6.45 1.34
N LEU A 23 7.11 7.41 0.42
CA LEU A 23 5.93 8.17 0.03
C LEU A 23 5.32 7.53 -1.21
N VAL A 24 4.15 6.92 -1.10
CA VAL A 24 3.38 6.43 -2.25
C VAL A 24 2.43 7.54 -2.71
N ALA A 25 2.66 8.09 -3.90
CA ALA A 25 1.77 9.08 -4.51
C ALA A 25 0.52 8.39 -5.08
N VAL A 26 -0.64 8.62 -4.45
CA VAL A 26 -1.90 7.99 -4.85
C VAL A 26 -2.47 8.67 -6.10
N SER A 27 -2.28 8.03 -7.26
CA SER A 27 -2.57 8.56 -8.59
C SER A 27 -3.91 8.09 -9.19
N LYS A 28 -4.76 7.42 -8.40
CA LYS A 28 -6.10 7.00 -8.84
C LYS A 28 -6.90 8.19 -9.38
N LYS A 29 -7.48 8.03 -10.57
CA LYS A 29 -8.19 9.07 -11.34
C LYS A 29 -7.33 10.26 -11.79
N ARG A 30 -6.00 10.14 -11.77
CA ARG A 30 -5.08 11.13 -12.36
C ARG A 30 -4.71 10.76 -13.79
N SER A 31 -4.48 11.79 -14.59
CA SER A 31 -4.05 11.70 -15.98
C SER A 31 -2.61 11.18 -16.09
N ILE A 32 -2.24 10.67 -17.27
CA ILE A 32 -0.87 10.21 -17.55
C ILE A 32 0.10 11.40 -17.45
N GLU A 33 -0.34 12.58 -17.87
CA GLU A 33 0.42 13.81 -17.86
C GLU A 33 0.75 14.27 -16.43
N GLU A 34 -0.18 14.14 -15.48
CA GLU A 34 0.07 14.43 -14.06
C GLU A 34 1.06 13.44 -13.44
N ILE A 35 0.93 12.15 -13.78
CA ILE A 35 1.84 11.10 -13.28
C ILE A 35 3.24 11.29 -13.85
N GLN A 36 3.34 11.56 -15.15
CA GLN A 36 4.61 11.85 -15.82
C GLN A 36 5.28 13.09 -15.23
N ALA A 37 4.52 14.17 -15.01
CA ALA A 37 5.07 15.38 -14.40
C ALA A 37 5.63 15.12 -12.99
N LEU A 38 4.99 14.27 -12.17
CA LEU A 38 5.53 13.90 -10.86
C LEU A 38 6.75 12.96 -10.97
N TYR A 39 6.75 12.06 -11.95
CA TYR A 39 7.88 11.18 -12.27
C TYR A 39 9.12 11.99 -12.67
N ASP A 40 8.94 13.04 -13.47
CA ASP A 40 10.01 13.93 -13.94
C ASP A 40 10.67 14.71 -12.78
N LEU A 41 9.97 14.85 -11.64
CA LEU A 41 10.51 15.37 -10.38
C LEU A 41 11.29 14.31 -9.57
N GLY A 42 11.53 13.14 -10.14
CA GLY A 42 12.28 12.05 -9.52
C GLY A 42 11.44 11.08 -8.69
N HIS A 43 10.11 11.24 -8.64
CA HIS A 43 9.25 10.32 -7.91
C HIS A 43 9.12 8.95 -8.62
N ARG A 44 8.96 7.85 -7.86
CA ARG A 44 8.88 6.50 -8.43
C ARG A 44 7.76 5.62 -7.88
N ASP A 45 7.23 5.90 -6.69
CA ASP A 45 6.24 5.05 -6.01
C ASP A 45 4.82 5.56 -6.23
N PHE A 46 4.08 4.95 -7.14
CA PHE A 46 2.73 5.39 -7.49
C PHE A 46 1.67 4.37 -7.07
N GLY A 47 0.61 4.86 -6.42
CA GLY A 47 -0.47 4.05 -5.88
C GLY A 47 -1.75 4.09 -6.71
N GLU A 48 -2.23 2.92 -7.15
CA GLU A 48 -3.50 2.78 -7.87
C GLU A 48 -4.51 1.91 -7.11
N ASN A 49 -5.79 2.27 -7.20
CA ASN A 49 -6.88 1.52 -6.57
C ASN A 49 -7.59 0.57 -7.54
N TYR A 50 -7.58 0.87 -8.84
CA TYR A 50 -8.45 0.22 -9.81
C TYR A 50 -7.63 -0.55 -10.84
N THR A 51 -7.92 -1.84 -10.98
CA THR A 51 -7.20 -2.72 -11.92
C THR A 51 -7.18 -2.17 -13.34
N GLN A 52 -8.31 -1.65 -13.81
CA GLN A 52 -8.41 -1.12 -15.17
C GLN A 52 -7.54 0.13 -15.38
N GLU A 53 -7.50 1.03 -14.40
CA GLU A 53 -6.66 2.23 -14.48
C GLU A 53 -5.18 1.86 -14.51
N LEU A 54 -4.72 1.00 -13.60
CA LEU A 54 -3.32 0.60 -13.55
C LEU A 54 -2.87 -0.07 -14.87
N ARG A 55 -3.68 -1.00 -15.40
CA ARG A 55 -3.39 -1.64 -16.70
C ARG A 55 -3.34 -0.66 -17.87
N ALA A 56 -4.15 0.40 -17.84
CA ALA A 56 -4.18 1.40 -18.90
C ALA A 56 -3.00 2.38 -18.81
N LYS A 57 -2.53 2.66 -17.58
CA LYS A 57 -1.45 3.62 -17.28
C LYS A 57 -0.06 3.01 -17.43
N GLN A 58 0.18 1.82 -16.85
CA GLN A 58 1.50 1.21 -16.79
C GLN A 58 2.25 1.12 -18.14
N PRO A 59 1.64 0.69 -19.27
CA PRO A 59 2.36 0.60 -20.53
C PRO A 59 2.65 1.95 -21.20
N LYS A 60 2.07 3.04 -20.70
CA LYS A 60 2.21 4.40 -21.26
C LYS A 60 3.16 5.29 -20.46
N LEU A 61 3.72 4.76 -19.38
CA LEU A 61 4.58 5.48 -18.46
C LEU A 61 5.94 4.75 -18.32
N PRO A 62 6.98 5.41 -17.79
CA PRO A 62 8.30 4.81 -17.63
C PRO A 62 8.28 3.48 -16.86
N ALA A 63 9.06 2.52 -17.34
CA ALA A 63 9.07 1.14 -16.85
C ALA A 63 9.65 0.99 -15.43
N ASP A 64 10.41 1.97 -14.94
CA ASP A 64 11.00 1.97 -13.59
C ASP A 64 10.06 2.56 -12.53
N ILE A 65 8.81 2.88 -12.87
CA ILE A 65 7.78 3.17 -11.88
C ILE A 65 7.51 1.93 -11.03
N ARG A 66 7.53 2.13 -9.71
CA ARG A 66 7.08 1.16 -8.72
C ARG A 66 5.59 1.32 -8.50
N TRP A 67 4.80 0.45 -9.13
CA TRP A 67 3.35 0.48 -9.00
C TRP A 67 2.87 -0.25 -7.74
N HIS A 68 2.27 0.49 -6.83
CA HIS A 68 1.62 -0.03 -5.64
C HIS A 68 0.12 -0.24 -5.92
N PHE A 69 -0.38 -1.46 -5.81
CA PHE A 69 -1.82 -1.71 -5.86
C PHE A 69 -2.39 -1.61 -4.44
N ILE A 70 -3.13 -0.54 -4.18
CA ILE A 70 -3.60 -0.15 -2.83
C ILE A 70 -5.13 -0.19 -2.69
N GLY A 71 -5.83 -0.68 -3.71
CA GLY A 71 -7.26 -0.97 -3.66
C GLY A 71 -7.54 -2.41 -3.25
N HIS A 72 -8.82 -2.73 -3.08
CA HIS A 72 -9.27 -4.10 -2.88
C HIS A 72 -9.07 -4.92 -4.18
N LEU A 73 -8.23 -5.94 -4.13
CA LEU A 73 -7.91 -6.78 -5.29
C LEU A 73 -8.84 -7.98 -5.36
N GLN A 74 -9.81 -7.91 -6.26
CA GLN A 74 -10.62 -9.09 -6.58
C GLN A 74 -9.75 -10.21 -7.18
N ARG A 75 -9.96 -11.46 -6.74
CA ARG A 75 -9.21 -12.63 -7.23
C ARG A 75 -9.19 -12.74 -8.76
N SER A 76 -10.31 -12.50 -9.43
CA SER A 76 -10.42 -12.53 -10.90
C SER A 76 -9.51 -11.53 -11.61
N ASN A 77 -9.12 -10.47 -10.92
CA ASN A 77 -8.25 -9.40 -11.41
C ASN A 77 -6.77 -9.61 -11.05
N ALA A 78 -6.43 -10.56 -10.16
CA ALA A 78 -5.05 -10.81 -9.74
C ALA A 78 -4.14 -11.13 -10.94
N LYS A 79 -4.63 -11.89 -11.92
CA LYS A 79 -3.92 -12.19 -13.19
C LYS A 79 -3.44 -10.96 -13.96
N HIS A 80 -4.05 -9.79 -13.73
CA HIS A 80 -3.69 -8.55 -14.38
C HIS A 80 -2.77 -7.66 -13.55
N ILE A 81 -2.76 -7.84 -12.22
CA ILE A 81 -2.02 -6.99 -11.30
C ILE A 81 -0.68 -7.60 -10.92
N VAL A 82 -0.65 -8.91 -10.65
CA VAL A 82 0.59 -9.62 -10.25
C VAL A 82 1.76 -9.35 -11.20
N PRO A 83 1.61 -9.35 -12.54
CA PRO A 83 2.75 -9.13 -13.43
C PRO A 83 3.29 -7.69 -13.45
N ILE A 84 2.54 -6.70 -12.95
CA ILE A 84 2.86 -5.26 -13.11
C ILE A 84 3.00 -4.51 -11.80
N ALA A 85 2.53 -5.08 -10.68
CA ALA A 85 2.62 -4.46 -9.37
C ALA A 85 4.01 -4.68 -8.76
N HIS A 86 4.61 -3.60 -8.27
CA HIS A 86 5.76 -3.65 -7.38
C HIS A 86 5.37 -4.20 -6.00
N LEU A 87 4.22 -3.79 -5.47
CA LEU A 87 3.72 -4.21 -4.16
C LEU A 87 2.18 -4.19 -4.15
N ILE A 88 1.55 -5.26 -3.67
CA ILE A 88 0.09 -5.34 -3.50
C ILE A 88 -0.23 -5.18 -2.01
N HIS A 89 -0.93 -4.12 -1.63
CA HIS A 89 -1.12 -3.79 -0.21
C HIS A 89 -2.39 -4.41 0.40
N GLY A 90 -3.38 -4.69 -0.44
CA GLY A 90 -4.76 -5.00 -0.01
C GLY A 90 -5.07 -6.48 0.06
N VAL A 91 -4.17 -7.32 0.57
CA VAL A 91 -4.45 -8.76 0.70
C VAL A 91 -5.21 -9.04 1.99
N ASP A 92 -6.44 -9.53 1.87
CA ASP A 92 -7.39 -9.67 2.98
C ASP A 92 -7.81 -11.13 3.25
N GLY A 93 -7.11 -12.12 2.69
CA GLY A 93 -7.41 -13.52 2.97
C GLY A 93 -6.58 -14.54 2.19
N ALA A 94 -6.59 -15.79 2.68
CA ALA A 94 -5.92 -16.94 2.07
C ALA A 94 -6.29 -17.12 0.59
N SER A 95 -7.59 -16.99 0.26
CA SER A 95 -8.05 -17.23 -1.11
C SER A 95 -7.47 -16.27 -2.15
N LEU A 96 -7.07 -15.06 -1.73
CA LEU A 96 -6.37 -14.11 -2.59
C LEU A 96 -4.87 -14.42 -2.65
N LEU A 97 -4.26 -14.85 -1.54
CA LEU A 97 -2.88 -15.37 -1.53
C LEU A 97 -2.73 -16.57 -2.46
N ASP A 98 -3.66 -17.53 -2.45
CA ASP A 98 -3.67 -18.70 -3.33
C ASP A 98 -3.64 -18.29 -4.81
N GLU A 99 -4.47 -17.31 -5.16
CA GLU A 99 -4.55 -16.82 -6.54
C GLU A 99 -3.29 -16.03 -6.91
N ILE A 100 -2.76 -15.17 -6.03
CA ILE A 100 -1.52 -14.43 -6.30
C ILE A 100 -0.35 -15.41 -6.47
N ASP A 101 -0.20 -16.37 -5.56
CA ASP A 101 0.83 -17.41 -5.60
C ASP A 101 0.80 -18.18 -6.93
N LYS A 102 -0.38 -18.68 -7.30
CA LYS A 102 -0.59 -19.35 -8.58
C LYS A 102 -0.13 -18.52 -9.77
N ARG A 103 -0.42 -17.21 -9.79
CA ARG A 103 -0.01 -16.31 -10.90
C ARG A 103 1.48 -16.03 -10.89
N ALA A 104 2.06 -15.82 -9.71
CA ALA A 104 3.48 -15.56 -9.55
C ALA A 104 4.31 -16.79 -9.97
N MET A 105 3.94 -17.97 -9.47
CA MET A 105 4.57 -19.25 -9.81
C MET A 105 4.46 -19.59 -11.29
N ALA A 106 3.27 -19.38 -11.90
CA ALA A 106 3.09 -19.61 -13.34
C ALA A 106 3.94 -18.68 -14.23
N SER A 107 4.36 -17.53 -13.70
CA SER A 107 5.19 -16.55 -14.39
C SER A 107 6.67 -16.62 -14.00
N GLY A 108 7.05 -17.60 -13.16
CA GLY A 108 8.43 -17.76 -12.67
C GLY A 108 8.94 -16.57 -11.85
N MET A 109 8.04 -15.87 -11.16
CA MET A 109 8.36 -14.67 -10.38
C MET A 109 7.89 -14.79 -8.93
N GLN A 110 8.31 -13.85 -8.09
CA GLN A 110 7.74 -13.64 -6.76
C GLN A 110 6.95 -12.34 -6.71
N SER A 111 5.81 -12.38 -6.02
CA SER A 111 4.96 -11.21 -5.80
C SER A 111 5.12 -10.70 -4.36
N ASP A 112 5.39 -9.41 -4.23
CA ASP A 112 5.44 -8.75 -2.93
C ASP A 112 4.04 -8.31 -2.53
N VAL A 113 3.65 -8.65 -1.29
CA VAL A 113 2.32 -8.31 -0.77
C VAL A 113 2.39 -7.85 0.69
N LEU A 114 1.38 -7.07 1.09
CA LEU A 114 1.09 -6.75 2.49
C LEU A 114 -0.26 -7.36 2.87
N LEU A 115 -0.38 -7.79 4.12
CA LEU A 115 -1.67 -8.17 4.68
C LEU A 115 -2.41 -6.90 5.14
N GLN A 116 -3.63 -6.71 4.66
CA GLN A 116 -4.49 -5.60 5.07
C GLN A 116 -5.23 -6.00 6.35
N ILE A 117 -5.00 -5.24 7.42
CA ILE A 117 -5.61 -5.46 8.72
C ILE A 117 -6.77 -4.49 8.92
N HIS A 118 -7.88 -5.01 9.39
CA HIS A 118 -8.99 -4.21 9.85
C HIS A 118 -8.65 -3.63 11.24
N ILE A 119 -8.38 -2.33 11.27
CA ILE A 119 -8.04 -1.60 12.50
C ILE A 119 -9.02 -0.47 12.84
N ALA A 120 -9.97 -0.19 11.93
CA ALA A 120 -10.96 0.86 12.13
C ALA A 120 -12.16 0.32 12.91
N GLU A 121 -12.86 1.18 13.64
CA GLU A 121 -14.14 0.82 14.27
C GLU A 121 -15.29 0.70 13.24
N GLU A 122 -15.11 1.27 12.05
CA GLU A 122 -16.11 1.22 10.97
C GLU A 122 -16.18 -0.17 10.33
N GLU A 123 -17.31 -0.88 10.50
CA GLU A 123 -17.55 -2.21 9.90
C GLU A 123 -17.39 -2.26 8.36
N THR A 124 -17.50 -1.11 7.68
CA THR A 124 -17.41 -1.01 6.21
C THR A 124 -15.99 -1.19 5.67
N LYS A 125 -14.95 -1.14 6.52
CA LYS A 125 -13.56 -1.31 6.09
C LYS A 125 -13.20 -2.78 5.99
N HIS A 126 -12.68 -3.20 4.85
CA HIS A 126 -12.22 -4.56 4.64
C HIS A 126 -10.86 -4.81 5.30
N GLY A 127 -10.59 -6.07 5.66
CA GLY A 127 -9.29 -6.50 6.16
C GLY A 127 -9.41 -7.73 7.05
N LEU A 128 -8.25 -8.28 7.41
CA LEU A 128 -8.08 -9.39 8.34
C LEU A 128 -8.18 -8.88 9.77
N SER A 129 -8.75 -9.69 10.65
CA SER A 129 -8.50 -9.57 12.08
C SER A 129 -7.05 -9.94 12.41
N PRO A 130 -6.53 -9.50 13.58
CA PRO A 130 -5.19 -9.88 14.02
C PRO A 130 -4.96 -11.40 14.06
N SER A 131 -5.94 -12.17 14.54
CA SER A 131 -5.83 -13.64 14.61
C SER A 131 -5.80 -14.30 13.24
N GLU A 132 -6.57 -13.80 12.27
CA GLU A 132 -6.50 -14.29 10.89
C GLU A 132 -5.13 -13.97 10.28
N ALA A 133 -4.59 -12.77 10.51
CA ALA A 133 -3.27 -12.40 10.02
C ALA A 133 -2.15 -13.28 10.62
N GLU A 134 -2.22 -13.57 11.92
CA GLU A 134 -1.32 -14.50 12.60
C GLU A 134 -1.41 -15.91 12.02
N ALA A 135 -2.62 -16.41 11.76
CA ALA A 135 -2.83 -17.71 11.12
C ALA A 135 -2.20 -17.78 9.71
N LEU A 136 -2.41 -16.76 8.88
CA LEU A 136 -1.80 -16.69 7.55
C LEU A 136 -0.27 -16.56 7.63
N ALA A 137 0.26 -15.82 8.60
CA ALA A 137 1.69 -15.73 8.83
C ALA A 137 2.28 -17.10 9.22
N GLY A 138 1.61 -17.86 10.08
CA GLY A 138 2.00 -19.25 10.41
C GLY A 138 2.04 -20.15 9.18
N MET A 139 0.97 -20.13 8.37
CA MET A 139 0.94 -20.87 7.10
C MET A 139 2.09 -20.48 6.15
N LYS A 140 2.42 -19.18 6.05
CA LYS A 140 3.53 -18.70 5.24
C LYS A 140 4.88 -19.21 5.77
N ALA A 141 5.07 -19.23 7.09
CA ALA A 141 6.26 -19.76 7.73
C ALA A 141 6.42 -21.28 7.50
N ASP A 142 5.31 -22.01 7.44
CA ASP A 142 5.25 -23.44 7.11
C ASP A 142 5.45 -23.74 5.61
N GLY A 143 5.72 -22.70 4.80
CA GLY A 143 6.05 -22.84 3.37
C GLY A 143 4.88 -22.69 2.42
N GLN A 144 3.68 -22.29 2.88
CA GLN A 144 2.61 -21.91 1.96
C GLN A 144 3.01 -20.68 1.12
N TRP A 145 2.40 -20.60 -0.06
CA TRP A 145 2.58 -19.53 -1.05
C TRP A 145 4.06 -19.22 -1.39
N PRO A 146 4.82 -20.16 -2.00
CA PRO A 146 6.22 -19.97 -2.35
C PRO A 146 6.49 -18.83 -3.36
N GLY A 147 5.49 -18.49 -4.18
CA GLY A 147 5.52 -17.36 -5.11
C GLY A 147 5.16 -16.02 -4.46
N VAL A 148 4.85 -15.99 -3.17
CA VAL A 148 4.50 -14.77 -2.42
C VAL A 148 5.56 -14.43 -1.39
N ARG A 149 5.98 -13.17 -1.35
CA ARG A 149 6.74 -12.59 -0.25
C ARG A 149 5.83 -11.69 0.57
N LEU A 150 5.53 -12.10 1.80
CA LEU A 150 4.84 -11.24 2.77
C LEU A 150 5.85 -10.18 3.24
N ARG A 151 5.65 -8.92 2.81
CA ARG A 151 6.57 -7.82 3.11
C ARG A 151 6.16 -6.99 4.32
N GLY A 152 4.96 -7.20 4.87
CA GLY A 152 4.49 -6.47 6.04
C GLY A 152 2.98 -6.31 6.11
N LEU A 153 2.54 -5.22 6.75
CA LEU A 153 1.14 -4.92 7.02
C LEU A 153 0.69 -3.63 6.34
N MET A 154 -0.62 -3.56 6.03
CA MET A 154 -1.32 -2.35 5.65
C MET A 154 -2.53 -2.14 6.57
N GLY A 155 -2.79 -0.89 6.93
CA GLY A 155 -4.02 -0.51 7.62
C GLY A 155 -4.48 0.89 7.29
N MET A 156 -5.76 1.13 7.56
CA MET A 156 -6.42 2.43 7.42
C MET A 156 -7.24 2.68 8.69
N ALA A 157 -6.90 3.74 9.41
CA ALA A 157 -7.62 4.18 10.60
C ALA A 157 -9.03 4.68 10.26
N THR A 158 -9.91 4.75 11.26
CA THR A 158 -11.23 5.37 11.19
C THR A 158 -11.15 6.78 10.65
N ASN A 159 -12.08 7.17 9.76
CA ASN A 159 -12.10 8.53 9.23
C ASN A 159 -12.76 9.48 10.25
N THR A 160 -11.96 9.94 11.21
CA THR A 160 -12.40 10.76 12.34
C THR A 160 -11.45 11.94 12.57
N THR A 161 -11.92 12.94 13.31
CA THR A 161 -11.07 14.02 13.85
C THR A 161 -10.51 13.68 15.24
N ASP A 162 -10.91 12.55 15.84
CA ASP A 162 -10.34 12.05 17.10
C ASP A 162 -8.96 11.44 16.87
N ALA A 163 -7.92 12.29 17.00
CA ALA A 163 -6.53 11.88 16.91
C ALA A 163 -6.14 10.80 17.95
N GLY A 164 -6.83 10.74 19.09
CA GLY A 164 -6.62 9.72 20.12
C GLY A 164 -7.09 8.34 19.66
N LEU A 165 -8.24 8.27 18.99
CA LEU A 165 -8.73 7.03 18.36
C LEU A 165 -7.77 6.58 17.25
N THR A 166 -7.49 7.44 16.27
CA THR A 166 -6.57 7.14 15.17
C THR A 166 -5.21 6.64 15.65
N ARG A 167 -4.66 7.25 16.72
CA ARG A 167 -3.41 6.81 17.32
C ARG A 167 -3.51 5.40 17.91
N ARG A 168 -4.56 5.09 18.67
CA ARG A 168 -4.76 3.75 19.25
C ARG A 168 -4.82 2.66 18.18
N GLU A 169 -5.53 2.94 17.08
CA GLU A 169 -5.67 2.01 15.95
C GLU A 169 -4.31 1.73 15.27
N PHE A 170 -3.51 2.77 15.01
CA PHE A 170 -2.17 2.61 14.43
C PHE A 170 -1.16 1.98 15.41
N ASP A 171 -1.24 2.29 16.69
CA ASP A 171 -0.41 1.65 17.72
C ASP A 171 -0.70 0.14 17.78
N GLY A 172 -1.97 -0.26 17.66
CA GLY A 172 -2.41 -1.65 17.56
C GLY A 172 -1.82 -2.35 16.34
N LEU A 173 -1.89 -1.73 15.16
CA LEU A 173 -1.28 -2.29 13.94
C LEU A 173 0.23 -2.46 14.08
N SER A 174 0.89 -1.49 14.69
CA SER A 174 2.33 -1.49 14.91
C SER A 174 2.76 -2.58 15.89
N ALA A 175 1.95 -2.86 16.91
CA ALA A 175 2.17 -3.97 17.82
C ALA A 175 2.07 -5.32 17.09
N LEU A 176 1.02 -5.52 16.29
CA LEU A 176 0.87 -6.72 15.48
C LEU A 176 2.03 -6.90 14.49
N HIS A 177 2.47 -5.82 13.83
CA HIS A 177 3.62 -5.85 12.92
C HIS A 177 4.88 -6.38 13.61
N ARG A 178 5.18 -5.90 14.83
CA ARG A 178 6.34 -6.37 15.62
C ARG A 178 6.22 -7.84 16.01
N THR A 179 5.02 -8.30 16.37
CA THR A 179 4.76 -9.72 16.65
C THR A 179 5.07 -10.58 15.43
N LEU A 180 4.55 -10.20 14.25
CA LEU A 180 4.72 -10.98 13.02
C LEU A 180 6.15 -10.96 12.46
N ILE A 181 6.92 -9.90 12.69
CA ILE A 181 8.37 -9.87 12.40
C ILE A 181 9.09 -11.06 13.07
N SER A 182 8.70 -11.41 14.29
CA SER A 182 9.37 -12.49 15.05
C SER A 182 9.12 -13.87 14.42
N LEU A 183 8.02 -14.02 13.67
CA LEU A 183 7.63 -15.25 12.98
C LEU A 183 8.15 -15.31 11.53
N LEU A 184 8.07 -14.19 10.80
CA LEU A 184 8.36 -14.12 9.37
C LEU A 184 9.77 -13.58 9.05
N GLY A 185 10.49 -13.06 10.04
CA GLY A 185 11.82 -12.51 9.90
C GLY A 185 11.85 -11.08 9.35
N ALA A 186 13.07 -10.58 9.13
CA ALA A 186 13.34 -9.17 8.82
C ALA A 186 12.81 -8.69 7.46
N GLU A 187 12.47 -9.59 6.54
CA GLU A 187 11.89 -9.20 5.24
C GLU A 187 10.45 -8.67 5.38
N PHE A 188 9.74 -9.09 6.43
CA PHE A 188 8.43 -8.57 6.83
C PHE A 188 8.61 -7.23 7.57
N SER A 189 8.87 -6.16 6.84
CA SER A 189 9.33 -4.89 7.41
C SER A 189 8.45 -3.68 7.09
N VAL A 190 7.54 -3.80 6.12
CA VAL A 190 6.72 -2.69 5.64
C VAL A 190 5.50 -2.48 6.54
N LEU A 191 5.35 -1.27 7.05
CA LEU A 191 4.18 -0.84 7.79
C LEU A 191 3.52 0.31 7.02
N SER A 192 2.58 -0.07 6.15
CA SER A 192 1.88 0.84 5.25
C SER A 192 0.63 1.40 5.92
N MET A 193 0.74 2.58 6.54
CA MET A 193 -0.37 3.29 7.17
C MET A 193 -0.14 4.81 7.12
N GLY A 194 -1.22 5.58 7.22
CA GLY A 194 -1.19 7.03 7.07
C GLY A 194 -1.50 7.50 5.65
N MET A 195 -2.38 8.48 5.60
CA MET A 195 -2.88 9.24 4.46
C MET A 195 -2.81 10.73 4.80
N SER A 196 -3.42 11.60 3.98
CA SER A 196 -3.27 13.05 4.15
C SER A 196 -3.75 13.58 5.52
N ASN A 197 -4.75 12.94 6.13
CA ASN A 197 -5.43 13.47 7.33
C ASN A 197 -4.90 12.89 8.65
N ASP A 198 -4.15 11.79 8.58
CA ASP A 198 -3.72 10.99 9.72
C ASP A 198 -2.21 10.66 9.63
N LEU A 199 -1.48 11.42 8.80
CA LEU A 199 -0.05 11.24 8.54
C LEU A 199 0.79 11.32 9.82
N GLU A 200 0.55 12.33 10.67
CA GLU A 200 1.32 12.55 11.88
C GLU A 200 1.16 11.38 12.86
N GLN A 201 -0.07 10.89 13.03
CA GLN A 201 -0.38 9.76 13.90
C GLN A 201 0.26 8.48 13.37
N ALA A 202 0.21 8.25 12.05
CA ALA A 202 0.85 7.10 11.42
C ALA A 202 2.37 7.13 11.58
N LEU A 203 3.02 8.28 11.38
CA LEU A 203 4.46 8.43 11.57
C LEU A 203 4.85 8.23 13.04
N ALA A 204 4.09 8.79 13.98
CA ALA A 204 4.32 8.61 15.41
C ALA A 204 4.20 7.14 15.87
N ALA A 205 3.32 6.37 15.23
CA ALA A 205 3.16 4.94 15.46
C ALA A 205 4.22 4.08 14.74
N GLY A 206 5.07 4.67 13.89
CA GLY A 206 6.19 3.98 13.23
C GLY A 206 5.92 3.54 11.78
N SER A 207 4.98 4.19 11.08
CA SER A 207 4.79 3.98 9.64
C SER A 207 6.09 4.24 8.88
N ASN A 208 6.45 3.31 8.00
CA ASN A 208 7.55 3.49 7.06
C ASN A 208 7.08 3.58 5.61
N MET A 209 5.76 3.63 5.39
CA MET A 209 5.17 3.81 4.08
C MET A 209 3.81 4.52 4.19
N VAL A 210 3.72 5.72 3.61
CA VAL A 210 2.52 6.58 3.68
C VAL A 210 1.91 6.78 2.30
N ARG A 211 0.59 6.94 2.22
CA ARG A 211 -0.17 6.98 0.96
C ARG A 211 -0.87 8.32 0.78
N ILE A 212 -0.28 9.23 0.00
CA ILE A 212 -0.77 10.60 -0.11
C ILE A 212 -1.28 10.89 -1.53
N GLY A 213 -2.51 11.38 -1.63
CA GLY A 213 -3.16 11.71 -2.92
C GLY A 213 -3.44 13.20 -3.07
N THR A 214 -4.53 13.68 -2.47
CA THR A 214 -5.03 15.06 -2.60
C THR A 214 -3.98 16.12 -2.27
N ALA A 215 -3.14 15.90 -1.25
CA ALA A 215 -2.11 16.89 -0.90
C ALA A 215 -1.03 17.04 -1.98
N ILE A 216 -0.84 16.05 -2.86
CA ILE A 216 0.09 16.12 -4.00
C ILE A 216 -0.65 16.63 -5.24
N PHE A 217 -1.73 15.98 -5.64
CA PHE A 217 -2.40 16.25 -6.91
C PHE A 217 -3.53 17.28 -6.82
N GLY A 218 -3.80 17.86 -5.64
CA GLY A 218 -4.93 18.77 -5.43
C GLY A 218 -6.29 18.08 -5.41
N GLU A 219 -7.36 18.85 -5.27
CA GLU A 219 -8.73 18.34 -5.37
C GLU A 219 -9.04 17.77 -6.76
N ARG A 220 -10.07 16.93 -6.82
CA ARG A 220 -10.61 16.45 -8.09
C ARG A 220 -11.61 17.50 -8.57
N THR A 221 -11.46 17.93 -9.82
CA THR A 221 -12.52 18.66 -10.53
C THR A 221 -13.35 17.69 -11.33
#